data_AF-A0A939NXJ6-F1
#
_entry.id   AF-A0A939NXJ6-F1
#
_cell.length_a   1.000
_cell.length_b   1.000
_cell.length_c   1.000
_cell.angle_alpha   90.00
_cell.angle_beta   90.00
_cell.angle_gamma   90.00
#
_symmetry.space_group_name_H-M   'P 1'
#
loop_
_entity.id
_entity.type
_entity.pdbx_description
1 polymer ?
#
loop_
_entity_poly.entity_id
_entity_poly.type
_entity_poly.pdbx_seq_one_letter_code
_entity_poly.pdbx_strand_id
1 'polypeptide(L)'
;MNAALAAARRGDYKAALTIWEPLARAGNARAQNNIGACFVEGLGVVQDADLACHWLTLSAEAGDRLGQRNLASLLFRGEGIQPDYGRAAALYRAAAEQNDSEAQDMLSWMLLEGDIIEPDFEEARRWALAAAKNGSAASMTRLGMLYHNALGVPRNPVEAVYWWRLGATAGDADGQAMLGAACYLGNGIARDLIEAFAWLLRARAGGSALSAAFFDAVRASLNTDELALAERRAALPLSEIADPPADNREGE
;
A
#
# COMPACT_ATOMS: atom_id res chain seq x y z
N MET A 1 -17.26 21.71 13.59
CA MET A 1 -16.27 20.78 13.01
C MET A 1 -14.84 21.33 12.99
N ASN A 2 -14.55 22.47 12.34
CA ASN A 2 -13.16 22.98 12.19
C ASN A 2 -12.39 23.21 13.51
N ALA A 3 -13.07 23.72 14.54
CA ALA A 3 -12.45 23.91 15.86
C ALA A 3 -12.01 22.58 16.50
N ALA A 4 -12.79 21.51 16.35
CA ALA A 4 -12.44 20.19 16.85
C ALA A 4 -11.22 19.60 16.12
N LEU A 5 -11.18 19.73 14.79
CA LEU A 5 -10.03 19.31 13.98
C LEU A 5 -8.76 20.10 14.36
N ALA A 6 -8.90 21.40 14.63
CA ALA A 6 -7.78 22.23 15.08
C ALA A 6 -7.28 21.82 16.47
N ALA A 7 -8.19 21.46 17.40
CA ALA A 7 -7.82 20.94 18.72
C ALA A 7 -7.09 19.59 18.62
N ALA A 8 -7.65 18.66 17.84
CA ALA A 8 -7.05 17.34 17.60
C ALA A 8 -5.65 17.44 16.98
N ARG A 9 -5.45 18.34 16.00
CA ARG A 9 -4.11 18.59 15.41
C ARG A 9 -3.07 19.10 16.40
N ARG A 10 -3.49 19.67 17.55
CA ARG A 10 -2.60 20.08 18.64
C ARG A 10 -2.50 19.04 19.76
N GLY A 11 -3.10 17.86 19.58
CA GLY A 11 -3.17 16.82 20.62
C GLY A 11 -4.21 17.04 21.71
N ASP A 12 -5.03 18.11 21.62
CA ASP A 12 -6.09 18.38 22.60
C ASP A 12 -7.37 17.62 22.24
N TYR A 13 -7.30 16.30 22.40
CA TYR A 13 -8.42 15.40 22.09
C TYR A 13 -9.59 15.57 23.06
N LYS A 14 -9.35 16.02 24.30
CA LYS A 14 -10.43 16.32 25.25
C LYS A 14 -11.33 17.44 24.73
N ALA A 15 -10.74 18.54 24.25
CA ALA A 15 -11.50 19.62 23.63
C ALA A 15 -12.16 19.18 22.31
N ALA A 16 -11.46 18.38 21.49
CA ALA A 16 -12.01 17.86 20.25
C ALA A 16 -13.25 16.98 20.49
N LEU A 17 -13.17 16.04 21.45
CA LEU A 17 -14.25 15.16 21.86
C LEU A 17 -15.46 15.93 22.40
N THR A 18 -15.23 16.99 23.17
CA THR A 18 -16.32 17.85 23.69
C THR A 18 -17.14 18.47 22.53
N ILE A 19 -16.50 18.75 21.39
CA ILE A 19 -17.17 19.29 20.20
C ILE A 19 -17.75 18.18 19.32
N TRP A 20 -17.03 17.07 19.16
CA TRP A 20 -17.48 15.95 18.31
C TRP A 20 -18.65 15.19 18.92
N GLU A 21 -18.69 14.97 20.24
CA GLU A 21 -19.72 14.17 20.89
C GLU A 21 -21.15 14.60 20.54
N PRO A 22 -21.57 15.87 20.73
CA PRO A 22 -22.92 16.28 20.38
C PRO A 22 -23.20 16.14 18.87
N LEU A 23 -22.20 16.37 18.02
CA LEU A 23 -22.33 16.22 16.56
C LEU A 23 -22.51 14.74 16.17
N ALA A 24 -21.75 13.84 16.79
CA ALA A 24 -21.81 12.41 16.55
C ALA A 24 -23.16 11.83 17.00
N ARG A 25 -23.66 12.27 18.16
CA ARG A 25 -25.02 11.94 18.64
C ARG A 25 -26.12 12.48 17.73
N ALA A 26 -25.87 13.60 17.05
CA ALA A 26 -26.77 14.16 16.03
C ALA A 26 -26.62 13.50 14.63
N GLY A 27 -25.86 12.41 14.50
CA GLY A 27 -25.71 11.68 13.23
C GLY A 27 -24.65 12.24 12.29
N ASN A 28 -23.76 13.14 12.74
CA ASN A 28 -22.67 13.60 11.90
C ASN A 28 -21.63 12.48 11.69
N ALA A 29 -21.66 11.85 10.52
CA ALA A 29 -20.81 10.71 10.18
C ALA A 29 -19.31 10.96 10.40
N ARG A 30 -18.81 12.15 10.05
CA ARG A 30 -17.41 12.50 10.26
C ARG A 30 -17.03 12.63 11.74
N ALA A 31 -17.93 13.16 12.58
CA ALA A 31 -17.70 13.21 14.01
C ALA A 31 -17.72 11.79 14.62
N GLN A 32 -18.62 10.93 14.17
CA GLN A 32 -18.65 9.51 14.56
C GLN A 32 -17.34 8.80 14.19
N ASN A 33 -16.84 8.99 12.96
CA ASN A 33 -15.52 8.47 12.56
C ASN A 33 -14.41 8.94 13.50
N ASN A 34 -14.36 10.24 13.80
CA ASN A 34 -13.30 10.81 14.61
C ASN A 34 -13.33 10.29 16.06
N ILE A 35 -14.52 10.13 16.65
CA ILE A 35 -14.68 9.51 17.98
C ILE A 35 -14.25 8.05 17.94
N GLY A 36 -14.68 7.30 16.92
CA GLY A 36 -14.26 5.91 16.72
C GLY A 36 -12.75 5.77 16.67
N ALA A 37 -12.06 6.62 15.90
CA ALA A 37 -10.60 6.66 15.86
C ALA A 37 -9.96 7.01 17.21
N CYS A 38 -10.58 7.87 18.02
CA CYS A 38 -10.08 8.17 19.37
C CYS A 38 -10.13 6.92 20.28
N PHE A 39 -11.16 6.08 20.16
CA PHE A 39 -11.25 4.83 20.90
C PHE A 39 -10.30 3.74 20.38
N VAL A 40 -9.99 3.70 19.08
CA VAL A 40 -8.96 2.81 18.53
C VAL A 40 -7.58 3.18 19.11
N GLU A 41 -7.23 4.46 19.07
CA GLU A 41 -5.87 4.93 19.36
C GLU A 41 -5.66 5.40 20.82
N GLY A 42 -6.72 5.41 21.65
CA GLY A 42 -6.65 5.89 23.04
C GLY A 42 -6.44 7.39 23.17
N LEU A 43 -6.95 8.17 22.22
CA LEU A 43 -6.69 9.61 22.12
C LEU A 43 -7.71 10.41 22.94
N GLY A 44 -7.31 10.79 24.16
CA GLY A 44 -8.17 11.53 25.09
C GLY A 44 -9.27 10.69 25.76
N VAL A 45 -9.32 9.39 25.47
CA VAL A 45 -10.18 8.36 26.07
C VAL A 45 -9.36 7.08 26.28
N VAL A 46 -9.84 6.19 27.14
CA VAL A 46 -9.29 4.83 27.25
C VAL A 46 -9.63 4.07 25.97
N GLN A 47 -8.68 3.27 25.46
CA GLN A 47 -8.93 2.41 24.30
C GLN A 47 -10.10 1.45 24.58
N ASP A 48 -11.00 1.34 23.62
CA ASP A 48 -12.19 0.50 23.71
C ASP A 48 -12.61 0.07 22.30
N ALA A 49 -12.30 -1.17 21.94
CA ALA A 49 -12.52 -1.68 20.59
C ALA A 49 -14.01 -1.84 20.26
N ASP A 50 -14.86 -2.12 21.25
CA ASP A 50 -16.30 -2.24 21.06
C ASP A 50 -16.93 -0.86 20.80
N LEU A 51 -16.56 0.16 21.56
CA LEU A 51 -16.99 1.53 21.31
C LEU A 51 -16.43 2.08 20.00
N ALA A 52 -15.17 1.78 19.68
CA ALA A 52 -14.61 2.12 18.38
C ALA A 52 -15.43 1.49 17.24
N CYS A 53 -15.69 0.19 17.30
CA CYS A 53 -16.48 -0.54 16.31
C CYS A 53 -17.89 0.05 16.17
N HIS A 54 -18.55 0.40 17.28
CA HIS A 54 -19.87 1.01 17.27
C HIS A 54 -19.87 2.37 16.54
N TRP A 55 -18.98 3.29 16.91
CA TRP A 55 -18.94 4.63 16.29
C TRP A 55 -18.50 4.58 14.82
N LEU A 56 -17.53 3.73 14.49
CA LEU A 56 -17.09 3.53 13.11
C LEU A 56 -18.17 2.88 12.26
N THR A 57 -18.98 1.97 12.81
CA THR A 57 -20.15 1.39 12.12
C THR A 57 -21.16 2.47 11.76
N LEU A 58 -21.56 3.32 12.70
CA LEU A 58 -22.48 4.42 12.42
C LEU A 58 -21.95 5.36 11.31
N SER A 59 -20.65 5.66 11.36
CA SER A 59 -20.00 6.50 10.36
C SER A 59 -19.98 5.86 8.97
N ALA A 60 -19.65 4.56 8.90
CA ALA A 60 -19.56 3.80 7.67
C ALA A 60 -20.94 3.62 7.01
N GLU A 61 -21.97 3.32 7.79
CA GLU A 61 -23.36 3.18 7.35
C GLU A 61 -23.94 4.50 6.84
N ALA A 62 -23.50 5.63 7.40
CA ALA A 62 -23.82 6.96 6.90
C ALA A 62 -23.01 7.37 5.64
N GLY A 63 -22.20 6.47 5.09
CA GLY A 63 -21.46 6.67 3.85
C GLY A 63 -20.16 7.46 3.99
N ASP A 64 -19.65 7.69 5.21
CA ASP A 64 -18.37 8.39 5.37
C ASP A 64 -17.20 7.50 4.90
N ARG A 65 -16.51 7.94 3.85
CA ARG A 65 -15.33 7.25 3.29
C ARG A 65 -14.27 6.88 4.33
N LEU A 66 -13.96 7.77 5.29
CA LEU A 66 -12.96 7.46 6.33
C LEU A 66 -13.53 6.50 7.38
N GLY A 67 -14.81 6.65 7.74
CA GLY A 67 -15.52 5.71 8.60
C GLY A 67 -15.49 4.29 8.05
N GLN A 68 -15.77 4.12 6.75
CA GLN A 68 -15.68 2.85 6.05
C GLN A 68 -14.27 2.26 6.11
N ARG A 69 -13.24 3.04 5.74
CA ARG A 69 -11.84 2.61 5.78
C ARG A 69 -11.38 2.23 7.19
N ASN A 70 -11.71 3.04 8.20
CA ASN A 70 -11.27 2.83 9.57
C ASN A 70 -11.97 1.62 10.20
N LEU A 71 -13.27 1.43 9.92
CA LEU A 71 -13.98 0.21 10.33
C LEU A 71 -13.38 -1.03 9.66
N ALA A 72 -13.08 -0.94 8.36
CA ALA A 72 -12.44 -2.02 7.63
C ALA A 72 -11.10 -2.40 8.26
N SER A 73 -10.26 -1.41 8.61
CA SER A 73 -8.99 -1.65 9.28
C SER A 73 -9.15 -2.30 10.66
N LEU A 74 -10.14 -1.87 11.45
CA LEU A 74 -10.42 -2.46 12.76
C LEU A 74 -10.85 -3.93 12.64
N LEU A 75 -11.77 -4.22 11.72
CA LEU A 75 -12.25 -5.58 11.46
C LEU A 75 -11.17 -6.47 10.82
N PHE A 76 -10.27 -5.90 10.05
CA PHE A 76 -9.14 -6.63 9.48
C PHE A 76 -8.11 -7.00 10.55
N ARG A 77 -7.73 -6.06 11.43
CA ARG A 77 -6.72 -6.32 12.48
C ARG A 77 -7.25 -7.17 13.63
N GLY A 78 -8.54 -7.05 13.95
CA GLY A 78 -9.15 -7.77 15.08
C GLY A 78 -8.55 -7.42 16.44
N GLU A 79 -8.02 -6.21 16.60
CA GLU A 79 -7.47 -5.74 17.87
C GLU A 79 -8.63 -5.44 18.85
N GLY A 80 -8.85 -6.35 19.81
CA GLY A 80 -9.91 -6.22 20.81
C GLY A 80 -11.31 -6.63 20.36
N ILE A 81 -11.49 -7.02 19.09
CA ILE A 81 -12.71 -7.62 18.54
C ILE A 81 -12.38 -8.82 17.67
N GLN A 82 -13.35 -9.70 17.39
CA GLN A 82 -13.11 -10.79 16.43
C GLN A 82 -12.92 -10.22 15.00
N PRO A 83 -11.87 -10.64 14.27
CA PRO A 83 -11.71 -10.25 12.88
C PRO A 83 -12.89 -10.67 12.00
N ASP A 84 -13.21 -9.85 11.00
CA ASP A 84 -14.17 -10.16 9.95
C ASP A 84 -13.64 -9.65 8.61
N TYR A 85 -12.89 -10.51 7.93
CA TYR A 85 -12.22 -10.16 6.67
C TYR A 85 -13.19 -9.90 5.52
N GLY A 86 -14.32 -10.62 5.48
CA GLY A 86 -15.35 -10.43 4.44
C GLY A 86 -16.00 -9.07 4.56
N ARG A 87 -16.38 -8.67 5.79
CA ARG A 87 -16.93 -7.34 6.04
C ARG A 87 -15.88 -6.24 5.87
N ALA A 88 -14.62 -6.48 6.27
CA ALA A 88 -13.52 -5.55 6.02
C ALA A 88 -13.34 -5.29 4.51
N ALA A 89 -13.30 -6.34 3.69
CA ALA A 89 -13.20 -6.22 2.23
C ALA A 89 -14.36 -5.43 1.61
N ALA A 90 -15.59 -5.67 2.08
CA ALA A 90 -16.77 -4.92 1.63
C ALA A 90 -16.68 -3.42 1.96
N LEU A 91 -16.19 -3.08 3.15
CA LEU A 91 -16.01 -1.70 3.58
C LEU A 91 -14.84 -1.00 2.86
N TYR A 92 -13.72 -1.70 2.66
CA TYR A 92 -12.64 -1.20 1.82
C TYR A 92 -13.12 -0.95 0.39
N ARG A 93 -13.97 -1.83 -0.17
CA ARG A 93 -14.57 -1.64 -1.51
C ARG A 93 -15.41 -0.37 -1.56
N ALA A 94 -16.29 -0.16 -0.59
CA ALA A 94 -17.10 1.05 -0.52
C ALA A 94 -16.25 2.34 -0.38
N ALA A 95 -15.14 2.30 0.36
CA ALA A 95 -14.22 3.43 0.47
C ALA A 95 -13.41 3.64 -0.82
N ALA A 96 -12.96 2.56 -1.46
CA ALA A 96 -12.19 2.59 -2.71
C ALA A 96 -13.00 3.16 -3.89
N GLU A 97 -14.31 2.85 -3.94
CA GLU A 97 -15.27 3.43 -4.89
C GLU A 97 -15.44 4.95 -4.72
N GLN A 98 -15.15 5.47 -3.52
CA GLN A 98 -15.10 6.90 -3.22
C GLN A 98 -13.70 7.50 -3.41
N ASN A 99 -12.82 6.82 -4.17
CA ASN A 99 -11.43 7.21 -4.44
C ASN A 99 -10.54 7.29 -3.19
N ASP A 100 -10.79 6.47 -2.16
CA ASP A 100 -9.85 6.33 -1.05
C ASP A 100 -8.62 5.51 -1.48
N SER A 101 -7.47 6.17 -1.64
CA SER A 101 -6.25 5.53 -2.13
C SER A 101 -5.71 4.44 -1.20
N GLU A 102 -5.85 4.59 0.12
CA GLU A 102 -5.43 3.58 1.09
C GLU A 102 -6.35 2.34 1.01
N ALA A 103 -7.66 2.56 0.85
CA ALA A 103 -8.60 1.46 0.66
C ALA A 103 -8.39 0.73 -0.67
N GLN A 104 -8.05 1.45 -1.75
CA GLN A 104 -7.70 0.86 -3.04
C GLN A 104 -6.47 -0.05 -2.94
N ASP A 105 -5.41 0.41 -2.27
CA ASP A 105 -4.20 -0.39 -2.07
C ASP A 105 -4.47 -1.63 -1.21
N MET A 106 -5.17 -1.46 -0.08
CA MET A 106 -5.47 -2.57 0.83
C MET A 106 -6.40 -3.59 0.18
N LEU A 107 -7.46 -3.16 -0.50
CA LEU A 107 -8.38 -4.07 -1.17
C LEU A 107 -7.70 -4.83 -2.31
N SER A 108 -6.83 -4.16 -3.05
CA SER A 108 -6.02 -4.82 -4.08
C SER A 108 -5.16 -5.94 -3.51
N TRP A 109 -4.52 -5.72 -2.35
CA TRP A 109 -3.75 -6.75 -1.66
C TRP A 109 -4.62 -7.89 -1.14
N MET A 110 -5.75 -7.59 -0.49
CA MET A 110 -6.65 -8.61 0.06
C MET A 110 -7.18 -9.55 -1.03
N LEU A 111 -7.54 -9.01 -2.20
CA LEU A 111 -8.03 -9.78 -3.35
C LEU A 111 -6.93 -10.55 -4.08
N LEU A 112 -5.66 -10.26 -3.80
CA LEU A 112 -4.52 -10.96 -4.38
C LEU A 112 -4.08 -12.16 -3.53
N GLU A 113 -4.00 -12.02 -2.19
CA GLU A 113 -3.33 -13.04 -1.37
C GLU A 113 -4.08 -14.35 -1.19
N GLY A 114 -5.38 -14.41 -1.51
CA GLY A 114 -6.16 -15.64 -1.57
C GLY A 114 -6.37 -16.40 -0.24
N ASP A 115 -5.54 -16.15 0.77
CA ASP A 115 -5.58 -16.81 2.08
C ASP A 115 -6.55 -16.13 3.06
N ILE A 116 -6.96 -14.88 2.78
CA ILE A 116 -7.75 -14.05 3.70
C ILE A 116 -9.22 -13.94 3.23
N ILE A 117 -9.41 -13.75 1.93
CA ILE A 117 -10.69 -13.74 1.24
C ILE A 117 -10.52 -14.46 -0.11
N GLU A 118 -11.63 -14.88 -0.73
CA GLU A 118 -11.58 -15.47 -2.07
C GLU A 118 -10.89 -14.52 -3.05
N PRO A 119 -9.84 -14.96 -3.78
CA PRO A 119 -9.12 -14.10 -4.69
C PRO A 119 -10.00 -13.65 -5.88
N ASP A 120 -9.82 -12.40 -6.28
CA ASP A 120 -10.33 -11.86 -7.54
C ASP A 120 -9.23 -11.02 -8.18
N PHE A 121 -8.45 -11.64 -9.07
CA PHE A 121 -7.29 -11.00 -9.67
C PHE A 121 -7.64 -9.88 -10.65
N GLU A 122 -8.84 -9.91 -11.25
CA GLU A 122 -9.30 -8.82 -12.12
C GLU A 122 -9.64 -7.58 -11.29
N GLU A 123 -10.38 -7.77 -10.20
CA GLU A 123 -10.69 -6.69 -9.28
C GLU A 123 -9.43 -6.20 -8.54
N ALA A 124 -8.54 -7.10 -8.12
CA ALA A 124 -7.26 -6.75 -7.51
C ALA A 124 -6.43 -5.84 -8.43
N ARG A 125 -6.36 -6.19 -9.72
CA ARG A 125 -5.68 -5.37 -10.74
C ARG A 125 -6.32 -4.00 -10.89
N ARG A 126 -7.65 -3.93 -10.96
CA ARG A 126 -8.39 -2.66 -11.09
C ARG A 126 -8.05 -1.71 -9.94
N TRP A 127 -8.06 -2.20 -8.71
CA TRP A 127 -7.72 -1.39 -7.54
C TRP A 127 -6.22 -1.06 -7.45
N ALA A 128 -5.34 -1.98 -7.84
CA ALA A 128 -3.90 -1.71 -7.92
C ALA A 128 -3.60 -0.57 -8.91
N LEU A 129 -4.23 -0.57 -10.09
CA LEU A 129 -4.09 0.51 -11.09
C LEU A 129 -4.55 1.85 -10.52
N ALA A 130 -5.70 1.87 -9.83
CA ALA A 130 -6.21 3.09 -9.21
C ALA A 130 -5.28 3.62 -8.10
N ALA A 131 -4.77 2.74 -7.23
CA ALA A 131 -3.81 3.11 -6.19
C ALA A 131 -2.46 3.56 -6.76
N ALA A 132 -1.96 2.90 -7.82
CA ALA A 132 -0.73 3.27 -8.51
C ALA A 132 -0.84 4.66 -9.16
N LYS A 133 -2.00 5.00 -9.74
CA LYS A 133 -2.26 6.36 -10.27
C LYS A 133 -2.17 7.45 -9.19
N ASN A 134 -2.46 7.08 -7.94
CA ASN A 134 -2.32 7.96 -6.78
C ASN A 134 -0.94 7.86 -6.10
N GLY A 135 0.02 7.16 -6.70
CA GLY A 135 1.40 7.06 -6.23
C GLY A 135 1.69 5.93 -5.24
N SER A 136 0.81 4.93 -5.09
CA SER A 136 1.12 3.75 -4.26
C SER A 136 2.22 2.91 -4.92
N ALA A 137 3.43 3.00 -4.37
CA ALA A 137 4.59 2.22 -4.80
C ALA A 137 4.36 0.71 -4.63
N ALA A 138 3.74 0.30 -3.53
CA ALA A 138 3.39 -1.10 -3.26
C ALA A 138 2.40 -1.66 -4.31
N SER A 139 1.40 -0.86 -4.71
CA SER A 139 0.47 -1.25 -5.79
C SER A 139 1.16 -1.33 -7.16
N MET A 140 2.13 -0.46 -7.46
CA MET A 140 2.96 -0.62 -8.67
C MET A 140 3.73 -1.94 -8.63
N THR A 141 4.36 -2.28 -7.51
CA THR A 141 5.03 -3.59 -7.37
C THR A 141 4.07 -4.76 -7.55
N ARG A 142 2.85 -4.65 -7.00
CA ARG A 142 1.79 -5.65 -7.13
C ARG A 142 1.32 -5.84 -8.57
N LEU A 143 1.22 -4.77 -9.35
CA LEU A 143 0.93 -4.86 -10.78
C LEU A 143 1.99 -5.69 -11.51
N GLY A 144 3.27 -5.50 -11.16
CA GLY A 144 4.34 -6.31 -11.71
C GLY A 144 4.18 -7.80 -11.38
N MET A 145 3.77 -8.13 -10.15
CA MET A 145 3.50 -9.51 -9.74
C MET A 145 2.34 -10.14 -10.52
N LEU A 146 1.25 -9.40 -10.77
CA LEU A 146 0.11 -9.89 -11.55
C LEU A 146 0.54 -10.34 -12.95
N TYR A 147 1.33 -9.52 -13.65
CA TYR A 147 1.87 -9.87 -14.98
C TYR A 147 2.94 -10.97 -14.93
N HIS A 148 3.78 -11.00 -13.89
CA HIS A 148 4.81 -12.01 -13.76
C HIS A 148 4.25 -13.42 -13.53
N ASN A 149 3.21 -13.53 -12.71
CA ASN A 149 2.59 -14.78 -12.28
C ASN A 149 1.36 -15.17 -13.12
N ALA A 150 0.98 -14.35 -14.10
CA ALA A 150 -0.22 -14.55 -14.93
C ALA A 150 -1.53 -14.64 -14.11
N LEU A 151 -1.68 -13.75 -13.13
CA LEU A 151 -2.84 -13.71 -12.24
C LEU A 151 -3.88 -12.74 -12.81
N GLY A 152 -4.97 -13.28 -13.37
CA GLY A 152 -6.02 -12.48 -14.01
C GLY A 152 -5.59 -11.72 -15.27
N VAL A 153 -4.36 -11.92 -15.74
CA VAL A 153 -3.80 -11.37 -16.98
C VAL A 153 -2.83 -12.38 -17.62
N PRO A 154 -2.62 -12.35 -18.96
CA PRO A 154 -1.56 -13.13 -19.58
C PRO A 154 -0.18 -12.77 -19.04
N ARG A 155 0.71 -13.76 -18.96
CA ARG A 155 2.10 -13.53 -18.53
C ARG A 155 2.78 -12.51 -19.44
N ASN A 156 3.31 -11.44 -18.88
CA ASN A 156 4.06 -10.44 -19.63
C ASN A 156 5.27 -9.92 -18.82
N PRO A 157 6.47 -10.47 -19.04
CA PRO A 157 7.67 -10.04 -18.33
C PRO A 157 8.06 -8.58 -18.55
N VAL A 158 7.77 -8.01 -19.72
CA VAL A 158 8.10 -6.61 -20.03
C VAL A 158 7.20 -5.68 -19.22
N GLU A 159 5.90 -5.97 -19.14
CA GLU A 159 4.97 -5.23 -18.27
C GLU A 159 5.33 -5.41 -16.80
N ALA A 160 5.74 -6.61 -16.38
CA ALA A 160 6.19 -6.84 -15.01
C ALA A 160 7.36 -5.92 -14.64
N VAL A 161 8.38 -5.83 -15.51
CA VAL A 161 9.53 -4.95 -15.29
C VAL A 161 9.14 -3.47 -15.33
N TYR A 162 8.23 -3.06 -16.21
CA TYR A 162 7.72 -1.70 -16.25
C TYR A 162 7.13 -1.29 -14.88
N TRP A 163 6.23 -2.11 -14.35
CA TRP A 163 5.57 -1.84 -13.06
C TRP A 163 6.53 -1.93 -11.86
N TRP A 164 7.42 -2.93 -11.83
CA TRP A 164 8.44 -3.02 -10.79
C TRP A 164 9.42 -1.86 -10.83
N ARG A 165 9.75 -1.32 -12.01
CA ARG A 165 10.57 -0.12 -12.12
C ARG A 165 9.87 1.10 -11.52
N LEU A 166 8.59 1.30 -11.80
CA LEU A 166 7.81 2.38 -11.17
C LEU A 166 7.75 2.22 -9.64
N GLY A 167 7.47 1.02 -9.13
CA GLY A 167 7.46 0.76 -7.68
C GLY A 167 8.84 1.00 -7.06
N ALA A 168 9.91 0.53 -7.72
CA ALA A 168 11.28 0.66 -7.24
C ALA A 168 11.76 2.12 -7.18
N THR A 169 11.43 2.93 -8.20
CA THR A 169 11.75 4.37 -8.23
C THR A 169 10.89 5.16 -7.26
N ALA A 170 9.66 4.74 -7.00
CA ALA A 170 8.81 5.29 -5.94
C ALA A 170 9.21 4.83 -4.51
N GLY A 171 10.22 3.96 -4.40
CA GLY A 171 10.85 3.60 -3.11
C GLY A 171 10.37 2.29 -2.49
N ASP A 172 9.56 1.49 -3.19
CA ASP A 172 9.11 0.20 -2.69
C ASP A 172 10.25 -0.84 -2.70
N ALA A 173 10.60 -1.36 -1.52
CA ALA A 173 11.75 -2.26 -1.36
C ALA A 173 11.56 -3.60 -2.08
N ASP A 174 10.32 -4.12 -2.14
CA ASP A 174 10.03 -5.35 -2.86
C ASP A 174 10.07 -5.13 -4.37
N GLY A 175 9.59 -3.99 -4.87
CA GLY A 175 9.77 -3.56 -6.26
C GLY A 175 11.25 -3.48 -6.66
N GLN A 176 12.09 -2.94 -5.77
CA GLN A 176 13.55 -2.93 -5.97
C GLN A 176 14.13 -4.36 -6.02
N ALA A 177 13.68 -5.27 -5.14
CA ALA A 177 14.13 -6.66 -5.17
C ALA A 177 13.72 -7.36 -6.49
N MET A 178 12.47 -7.16 -6.93
CA MET A 178 11.95 -7.78 -8.16
C MET A 178 12.62 -7.22 -9.41
N LEU A 179 12.87 -5.91 -9.47
CA LEU A 179 13.62 -5.32 -10.58
C LEU A 179 15.08 -5.83 -10.60
N GLY A 180 15.72 -5.93 -9.43
CA GLY A 180 17.06 -6.50 -9.30
C GLY A 180 17.12 -7.95 -9.80
N ALA A 181 16.14 -8.77 -9.43
CA ALA A 181 16.01 -10.13 -9.91
C ALA A 181 15.77 -10.19 -11.44
N ALA A 182 14.94 -9.31 -11.99
CA ALA A 182 14.69 -9.24 -13.43
C ALA A 182 15.96 -8.88 -14.23
N CYS A 183 16.74 -7.90 -13.76
CA CYS A 183 18.04 -7.54 -14.33
C CYS A 183 19.06 -8.68 -14.23
N TYR A 184 19.04 -9.47 -13.15
CA TYR A 184 19.94 -10.63 -13.00
C TYR A 184 19.60 -11.76 -13.98
N LEU A 185 18.31 -12.08 -14.10
CA LEU A 185 17.81 -13.18 -14.91
C LEU A 185 17.67 -12.82 -16.39
N GLY A 186 17.64 -11.53 -16.74
CA GLY A 186 17.34 -11.06 -18.09
C GLY A 186 15.90 -11.32 -18.51
N ASN A 187 14.96 -11.29 -17.56
CA ASN A 187 13.55 -11.61 -17.81
C ASN A 187 12.74 -10.32 -18.02
N GLY A 188 12.27 -10.08 -19.24
CA GLY A 188 11.55 -8.84 -19.59
C GLY A 188 12.43 -7.60 -19.75
N ILE A 189 13.73 -7.72 -19.49
CA ILE A 189 14.75 -6.69 -19.65
C ILE A 189 16.10 -7.34 -19.98
N ALA A 190 16.99 -6.63 -20.65
CA ALA A 190 18.35 -7.10 -20.89
C ALA A 190 19.07 -7.37 -19.55
N ARG A 191 19.88 -8.43 -19.51
CA ARG A 191 20.64 -8.79 -18.31
C ARG A 191 21.71 -7.72 -18.02
N ASP A 192 21.70 -7.19 -16.80
CA ASP A 192 22.71 -6.25 -16.28
C ASP A 192 22.98 -6.59 -14.81
N LEU A 193 24.16 -7.14 -14.53
CA LEU A 193 24.55 -7.57 -13.18
C LEU A 193 24.83 -6.39 -12.23
N ILE A 194 25.29 -5.27 -12.76
CA ILE A 194 25.61 -4.06 -11.98
C ILE A 194 24.31 -3.37 -11.57
N GLU A 195 23.37 -3.22 -12.49
CA GLU A 195 22.03 -2.73 -12.19
C GLU A 195 21.29 -3.68 -11.25
N ALA A 196 21.36 -5.00 -11.48
CA ALA A 196 20.77 -6.00 -10.59
C ALA A 196 21.26 -5.83 -9.16
N PHE A 197 22.58 -5.75 -8.95
CA PHE A 197 23.14 -5.63 -7.61
C PHE A 197 22.83 -4.28 -6.97
N ALA A 198 22.83 -3.19 -7.74
CA ALA A 198 22.45 -1.87 -7.24
C ALA A 198 21.02 -1.85 -6.69
N TRP A 199 20.06 -2.47 -7.40
CA TRP A 199 18.68 -2.58 -6.92
C TRP A 199 18.55 -3.51 -5.72
N LEU A 200 19.27 -4.65 -5.70
CA LEU A 200 19.26 -5.57 -4.55
C LEU A 200 19.87 -4.94 -3.28
N LEU A 201 20.88 -4.08 -3.41
CA LEU A 201 21.42 -3.29 -2.30
C LEU A 201 20.38 -2.35 -1.71
N ARG A 202 19.63 -1.62 -2.56
CA ARG A 202 18.54 -0.75 -2.11
C ARG A 202 17.42 -1.54 -1.44
N ALA A 203 17.00 -2.64 -2.06
CA ALA A 203 15.96 -3.52 -1.53
C ALA A 203 16.31 -4.04 -0.12
N ARG A 204 17.57 -4.47 0.08
CA ARG A 204 18.06 -4.92 1.38
C ARG A 204 18.12 -3.79 2.41
N ALA A 205 18.55 -2.59 2.01
CA ALA A 205 18.54 -1.41 2.87
C ALA A 205 17.11 -1.00 3.26
N GLY A 206 16.14 -1.19 2.36
CA GLY A 206 14.71 -0.99 2.60
C GLY A 206 14.02 -2.15 3.33
N GLY A 207 14.74 -3.22 3.68
CA GLY A 207 14.22 -4.34 4.47
C GLY A 207 13.51 -5.45 3.69
N SER A 208 13.57 -5.46 2.36
CA SER A 208 12.95 -6.52 1.55
C SER A 208 13.67 -7.86 1.73
N ALA A 209 12.95 -8.85 2.26
CA ALA A 209 13.42 -10.23 2.38
C ALA A 209 13.59 -10.91 1.01
N LEU A 210 12.84 -10.48 -0.01
CA LEU A 210 12.91 -11.04 -1.37
C LEU A 210 14.29 -10.86 -2.00
N SER A 211 15.02 -9.82 -1.61
CA SER A 211 16.37 -9.55 -2.09
C SER A 211 17.36 -10.69 -1.76
N ALA A 212 17.16 -11.39 -0.63
CA ALA A 212 18.08 -12.40 -0.14
C ALA A 212 18.26 -13.58 -1.12
N ALA A 213 17.20 -13.94 -1.86
CA ALA A 213 17.22 -15.06 -2.80
C ALA A 213 18.23 -14.85 -3.96
N PHE A 214 18.55 -13.60 -4.29
CA PHE A 214 19.41 -13.25 -5.43
C PHE A 214 20.72 -12.59 -5.01
N PHE A 215 20.77 -11.99 -3.81
CA PHE A 215 21.86 -11.11 -3.37
C PHE A 215 23.25 -11.75 -3.50
N ASP A 216 23.45 -12.93 -2.89
CA ASP A 216 24.77 -13.57 -2.88
C ASP A 216 25.20 -14.09 -4.25
N ALA A 217 24.25 -14.59 -5.05
CA ALA A 217 24.52 -15.07 -6.39
C ALA A 217 24.95 -13.94 -7.33
N VAL A 218 24.28 -12.79 -7.27
CA VAL A 218 24.66 -11.60 -8.06
C VAL A 218 26.01 -11.07 -7.60
N ARG A 219 26.21 -10.94 -6.29
CA ARG A 219 27.49 -10.47 -5.71
C ARG A 219 28.67 -11.33 -6.15
N ALA A 220 28.53 -12.65 -6.13
CA ALA A 220 29.57 -13.58 -6.55
C ALA A 220 29.87 -13.53 -8.06
N SER A 221 28.99 -12.93 -8.86
CA SER A 221 29.14 -12.79 -10.31
C SER A 221 29.84 -11.49 -10.73
N LEU A 222 30.15 -10.60 -9.78
CA LEU A 222 30.75 -9.29 -10.03
C LEU A 222 32.20 -9.24 -9.53
N ASN A 223 33.06 -8.53 -10.27
CA ASN A 223 34.41 -8.20 -9.81
C ASN A 223 34.39 -6.95 -8.90
N THR A 224 35.55 -6.62 -8.32
CA THR A 224 35.67 -5.51 -7.35
C THR A 224 35.26 -4.15 -7.91
N ASP A 225 35.61 -3.84 -9.16
CA ASP A 225 35.27 -2.54 -9.78
C ASP A 225 33.77 -2.44 -10.07
N GLU A 226 33.17 -3.56 -10.50
CA GLU A 226 31.74 -3.64 -10.76
C GLU A 226 30.91 -3.56 -9.47
N LEU A 227 31.35 -4.21 -8.39
CA LEU A 227 30.75 -4.08 -7.06
C LEU A 227 30.78 -2.61 -6.59
N ALA A 228 31.94 -1.96 -6.69
CA ALA A 228 32.06 -0.55 -6.32
C ALA A 228 31.19 0.37 -7.19
N LEU A 229 30.99 0.04 -8.47
CA LEU A 229 30.08 0.77 -9.34
C LEU A 229 28.61 0.56 -8.95
N ALA A 230 28.21 -0.68 -8.65
CA ALA A 230 26.86 -0.99 -8.20
C ALA A 230 26.53 -0.29 -6.87
N GLU A 231 27.46 -0.27 -5.92
CA GLU A 231 27.33 0.47 -4.65
C GLU A 231 27.16 1.98 -4.88
N ARG A 232 27.97 2.58 -5.77
CA ARG A 232 27.80 3.99 -6.16
C ARG A 232 26.43 4.26 -6.78
N ARG A 233 25.96 3.38 -7.68
CA ARG A 233 24.61 3.49 -8.29
C ARG A 233 23.50 3.34 -7.26
N ALA A 234 23.66 2.45 -6.26
CA ALA A 234 22.71 2.25 -5.18
C ALA A 234 22.62 3.45 -4.23
N ALA A 235 23.70 4.24 -4.10
CA ALA A 235 23.75 5.40 -3.23
C ALA A 235 23.11 6.68 -3.82
N LEU A 236 22.87 6.73 -5.13
CA LEU A 236 22.24 7.89 -5.77
C LEU A 236 20.79 8.09 -5.28
N PRO A 237 20.28 9.33 -5.17
CA PRO A 237 18.87 9.58 -4.93
C PRO A 237 17.98 8.93 -6.00
N LEU A 238 16.83 8.36 -5.61
CA LEU A 238 15.89 7.78 -6.58
C LEU A 238 15.38 8.81 -7.59
N SER A 239 15.31 10.09 -7.22
CA SER A 239 14.94 11.21 -8.10
C SER A 239 15.93 11.46 -9.25
N GLU A 240 17.14 10.90 -9.17
CA GLU A 240 18.16 11.00 -10.22
C GLU A 240 18.16 9.76 -11.15
N ILE A 241 17.36 8.74 -10.84
CA ILE A 241 17.15 7.60 -11.72
C ILE A 241 16.09 8.02 -12.74
N ALA A 242 16.45 8.03 -14.02
CA ALA A 242 15.57 8.46 -15.09
C ALA A 242 14.21 7.73 -15.02
N ASP A 243 13.13 8.50 -15.07
CA ASP A 243 11.78 7.95 -15.22
C ASP A 243 11.71 7.16 -16.54
N PRO A 244 10.99 6.02 -16.58
CA PRO A 244 10.62 5.46 -17.85
C PRO A 244 9.81 6.52 -18.63
N PRO A 245 9.97 6.62 -19.96
CA PRO A 245 9.15 7.52 -20.75
C PRO A 245 7.68 7.24 -20.43
N ALA A 246 6.92 8.31 -20.11
CA ALA A 246 5.49 8.22 -19.93
C ALA A 246 4.91 7.67 -21.23
N ASP A 247 4.55 6.38 -21.23
CA ASP A 247 3.84 5.82 -22.35
C ASP A 247 2.43 6.42 -22.33
N ASN A 248 2.01 7.01 -23.45
CA ASN A 248 0.69 7.60 -23.64
C ASN A 248 -0.39 6.49 -23.65
N ARG A 249 -0.54 5.77 -22.53
CA ARG A 249 -1.55 4.72 -22.34
C ARG A 249 -2.79 5.25 -21.62
N GLU A 250 -3.15 6.50 -21.89
CA GLU A 250 -4.52 6.95 -21.63
C GLU A 250 -5.42 6.40 -22.75
N GLY A 251 -5.98 5.21 -22.53
CA GLY A 251 -7.11 4.71 -23.29
C GLY A 251 -6.89 3.34 -23.93
N GLU A 252 -7.27 2.30 -23.21
CA GLU A 252 -7.96 1.10 -23.73
C GLU A 252 -8.65 0.37 -22.57
#